data_AF-A0AA36MHR1-F1
#
_entry.id   AF-A0AA36MHR1-F1
#
_cell.length_a   1.000
_cell.length_b   1.000
_cell.length_c   1.000
_cell.angle_alpha   90.00
_cell.angle_beta   90.00
_cell.angle_gamma   90.00
#
_symmetry.space_group_name_H-M   'P 1'
#
loop_
_entity.id
_entity.type
_entity.pdbx_description
1 polymer ?
#
loop_
_entity_poly.entity_id
_entity_poly.type
_entity_poly.pdbx_seq_one_letter_code
_entity_poly.pdbx_strand_id
1 'polypeptide(L)'
;MGRRVWAALGAGLALCLCWPDCFAVSRVEAPRIRPVHGTPAAPPRAAGATLSTLAGTGTVLLALGAASRLSVSARADSVKLFSPAKVNLFLRIIRRRPDGYHDLASLFQTVAFGDTLEIEALPEGAEKDELECNLPGVPVDDSNLVIRALKLFRKKSGFRTFFRVNLEKEIPAQAGMGGGSSNAATAFFGANLLCGMKASPEDLISWADDPVIGSDATFFLSEGTAYCTGRGEIVTPIDGLPIKDGLSVFLVKPNYGLSTGKVFKAMDLEALSKVDPEAFG
;
A
#
# COMPACT_ATOMS: atom_id res chain seq x y z
N MET A 1 19.64 0.28 25.45
CA MET A 1 19.75 0.28 23.97
C MET A 1 18.89 -0.85 23.42
N GLY A 2 17.59 -0.61 23.21
CA GLY A 2 16.65 -1.67 22.78
C GLY A 2 16.71 -1.87 21.27
N ARG A 3 17.15 -3.04 20.81
CA ARG A 3 17.03 -3.48 19.41
C ARG A 3 15.58 -3.90 19.19
N ARG A 4 14.87 -3.28 18.25
CA ARG A 4 13.56 -3.77 17.80
C ARG A 4 13.79 -4.69 16.61
N VAL A 5 13.38 -5.94 16.75
CA VAL A 5 13.48 -6.99 15.72
C VAL A 5 12.13 -7.03 15.01
N TRP A 6 12.14 -6.92 13.68
CA TRP A 6 10.93 -7.01 12.85
C TRP A 6 11.08 -8.18 11.90
N ALA A 7 10.06 -9.02 11.80
CA ALA A 7 10.06 -10.24 11.02
C ALA A 7 9.30 -10.04 9.70
N ALA A 8 9.88 -10.48 8.59
CA ALA A 8 9.13 -10.69 7.35
C ALA A 8 8.57 -12.12 7.39
N LEU A 9 7.24 -12.27 7.31
CA LEU A 9 6.60 -13.59 7.19
C LEU A 9 6.53 -13.97 5.71
N GLY A 10 6.98 -15.19 5.40
CA GLY A 10 7.13 -15.72 4.05
C GLY A 10 5.83 -16.14 3.36
N ALA A 11 5.85 -15.95 2.04
CA ALA A 11 5.10 -16.55 0.94
C ALA A 11 3.65 -17.04 1.12
N GLY A 12 2.74 -16.35 0.42
CA GLY A 12 1.48 -16.90 -0.09
C GLY A 12 0.34 -16.86 0.92
N LEU A 13 -0.59 -15.93 0.69
CA LEU A 13 -1.64 -15.50 1.61
C LEU A 13 -1.18 -14.59 2.75
N ALA A 14 -1.60 -13.35 2.63
CA ALA A 14 -2.75 -12.94 3.40
C ALA A 14 -2.69 -12.88 4.89
N LEU A 15 -2.64 -11.64 5.40
CA LEU A 15 -2.76 -11.30 6.81
C LEU A 15 -1.63 -11.81 7.64
N CYS A 16 -1.18 -10.88 8.49
CA CYS A 16 -0.89 -11.24 9.85
C CYS A 16 -1.97 -10.61 10.76
N LEU A 17 -3.05 -11.34 11.00
CA LEU A 17 -3.81 -11.25 12.24
C LEU A 17 -3.40 -12.48 13.06
N CYS A 18 -2.56 -12.28 14.07
CA CYS A 18 -2.88 -12.60 15.46
C CYS A 18 -1.61 -12.57 16.33
N TRP A 19 -1.65 -11.64 17.29
CA TRP A 19 -0.91 -11.70 18.55
C TRP A 19 -1.36 -12.92 19.38
N PRO A 20 -0.60 -13.31 20.42
CA PRO A 20 -1.28 -13.47 21.70
C PRO A 20 -0.59 -12.78 22.89
N ASP A 21 -1.47 -12.18 23.70
CA ASP A 21 -1.44 -11.99 25.15
C ASP A 21 -0.85 -10.71 25.76
N CYS A 22 -1.72 -9.70 25.89
CA CYS A 22 -2.14 -9.17 27.19
C CYS A 22 -3.63 -8.76 27.20
N PHE A 23 -4.45 -9.70 27.69
CA PHE A 23 -5.67 -9.61 28.51
C PHE A 23 -6.96 -8.91 28.01
N ALA A 24 -7.89 -9.71 27.47
CA ALA A 24 -9.13 -10.16 28.14
C ALA A 24 -9.90 -11.13 27.21
N VAL A 25 -10.09 -12.37 27.67
CA VAL A 25 -10.53 -13.52 26.86
C VAL A 25 -12.04 -13.72 26.98
N SER A 26 -12.70 -13.94 25.83
CA SER A 26 -13.90 -14.79 25.71
C SER A 26 -13.76 -15.66 24.45
N ARG A 27 -13.59 -16.97 24.66
CA ARG A 27 -13.38 -18.01 23.63
C ARG A 27 -14.71 -18.41 23.00
N VAL A 28 -14.80 -18.50 21.67
CA VAL A 28 -15.85 -19.25 20.97
C VAL A 28 -15.18 -20.19 19.96
N GLU A 29 -15.34 -21.49 20.15
CA GLU A 29 -14.80 -22.53 19.27
C GLU A 29 -15.72 -22.73 18.05
N ALA A 30 -15.12 -22.77 16.85
CA ALA A 30 -15.83 -23.10 15.61
C ALA A 30 -15.76 -24.62 15.33
N PRO A 31 -16.85 -25.25 14.85
CA PRO A 31 -16.94 -26.70 14.67
C PRO A 31 -16.18 -27.20 13.44
N ARG A 32 -15.65 -28.42 13.52
CA ARG A 32 -14.96 -29.11 12.41
C ARG A 32 -15.97 -29.69 11.42
N ILE A 33 -15.79 -29.42 10.13
CA ILE A 33 -16.49 -30.12 9.04
C ILE A 33 -15.46 -30.91 8.22
N ARG A 34 -15.72 -32.21 8.00
CA ARG A 34 -14.92 -33.13 7.16
C ARG A 34 -15.29 -32.96 5.68
N PRO A 35 -14.35 -33.21 4.74
CA PRO A 35 -14.62 -33.07 3.32
C PRO A 35 -15.49 -34.22 2.78
N VAL A 36 -16.44 -33.89 1.92
CA VAL A 36 -17.19 -34.85 1.10
C VAL A 36 -16.68 -34.73 -0.34
N HIS A 37 -16.23 -35.85 -0.92
CA HIS A 37 -15.87 -35.94 -2.33
C HIS A 37 -17.12 -36.05 -3.21
N GLY A 38 -17.17 -35.28 -4.30
CA GLY A 38 -18.16 -35.42 -5.37
C GLY A 38 -17.74 -34.65 -6.63
N THR A 39 -17.68 -35.35 -7.76
CA THR A 39 -17.37 -34.88 -9.13
C THR A 39 -18.42 -33.91 -9.72
N PRO A 40 -18.08 -33.13 -10.77
CA PRO A 40 -18.87 -31.97 -11.19
C PRO A 40 -20.02 -32.30 -12.15
N ALA A 41 -21.11 -31.54 -12.08
CA ALA A 41 -22.18 -31.52 -13.07
C ALA A 41 -22.55 -30.07 -13.48
N ALA A 42 -22.96 -29.93 -14.74
CA ALA A 42 -23.13 -28.71 -15.55
C ALA A 42 -24.23 -27.71 -15.06
N PRO A 43 -24.26 -26.46 -15.58
CA PRO A 43 -25.10 -25.39 -15.04
C PRO A 43 -26.48 -25.29 -15.73
N PRO A 44 -27.47 -24.64 -15.08
CA PRO A 44 -28.56 -24.01 -15.81
C PRO A 44 -28.67 -22.48 -15.58
N ARG A 45 -29.43 -21.88 -16.51
CA ARG A 45 -29.63 -20.47 -16.82
C ARG A 45 -30.38 -19.63 -15.78
N ALA A 46 -30.24 -18.32 -15.98
CA ALA A 46 -30.78 -17.16 -15.26
C ALA A 46 -32.29 -17.15 -14.93
N ALA A 47 -32.61 -16.59 -13.75
CA ALA A 47 -33.80 -15.78 -13.49
C ALA A 47 -33.67 -15.01 -12.15
N GLY A 48 -34.17 -13.77 -12.11
CA GLY A 48 -34.80 -13.19 -10.92
C GLY A 48 -33.92 -12.38 -9.96
N ALA A 49 -34.03 -11.06 -10.03
CA ALA A 49 -33.71 -10.18 -8.93
C ALA A 49 -34.74 -10.32 -7.80
N THR A 50 -34.28 -10.52 -6.57
CA THR A 50 -35.05 -10.25 -5.35
C THR A 50 -34.10 -9.67 -4.31
N LEU A 51 -34.31 -8.39 -4.00
CA LEU A 51 -33.74 -7.70 -2.84
C LEU A 51 -34.39 -8.26 -1.57
N SER A 52 -33.58 -8.81 -0.67
CA SER A 52 -33.94 -8.91 0.75
C SER A 52 -32.89 -8.17 1.57
N THR A 53 -33.35 -7.08 2.20
CA THR A 53 -32.63 -6.32 3.21
C THR A 53 -32.38 -7.19 4.44
N LEU A 54 -31.12 -7.44 4.76
CA LEU A 54 -30.70 -7.86 6.10
C LEU A 54 -29.72 -6.81 6.61
N ALA A 55 -30.19 -6.02 7.58
CA ALA A 55 -29.36 -5.22 8.44
C ALA A 55 -28.37 -6.15 9.17
N GLY A 56 -27.09 -5.98 8.88
CA GLY A 56 -26.03 -6.76 9.49
C GLY A 56 -24.70 -6.39 8.84
N THR A 57 -23.71 -6.08 9.67
CA THR A 57 -22.30 -5.84 9.31
C THR A 57 -21.84 -6.75 8.17
N GLY A 58 -21.81 -6.21 6.95
CA GLY A 58 -21.47 -6.94 5.75
C GLY A 58 -19.97 -6.83 5.44
N THR A 59 -19.24 -7.93 5.62
CA THR A 59 -17.89 -8.08 5.07
C THR A 59 -18.00 -8.14 3.55
N VAL A 60 -17.53 -7.11 2.84
CA VAL A 60 -17.40 -7.13 1.38
C VAL A 60 -16.09 -7.82 1.02
N LEU A 61 -16.17 -8.97 0.35
CA LEU A 61 -15.02 -9.73 -0.14
C LEU A 61 -14.69 -9.27 -1.56
N LEU A 62 -13.63 -8.50 -1.74
CA LEU A 62 -13.04 -8.22 -3.07
C LEU A 62 -11.85 -9.16 -3.27
N ALA A 63 -11.99 -10.08 -4.23
CA ALA A 63 -10.90 -10.91 -4.70
C ALA A 63 -9.98 -10.07 -5.59
N LEU A 64 -8.98 -9.45 -4.98
CA LEU A 64 -7.74 -9.08 -5.66
C LEU A 64 -6.73 -10.21 -5.37
N GLY A 65 -5.97 -10.59 -6.40
CA GLY A 65 -5.02 -11.70 -6.39
C GLY A 65 -4.04 -11.65 -5.22
N ALA A 66 -3.63 -12.84 -4.77
CA ALA A 66 -2.90 -13.12 -3.54
C ALA A 66 -3.57 -12.53 -2.31
N ALA A 67 -4.42 -13.36 -1.72
CA ALA A 67 -5.17 -13.06 -0.51
C ALA A 67 -4.32 -12.24 0.48
N SER A 68 -4.96 -11.26 1.09
CA SER A 68 -4.68 -10.54 2.33
C SER A 68 -6.04 -10.03 2.73
N ARG A 69 -6.77 -10.77 3.58
CA ARG A 69 -7.98 -10.21 4.24
C ARG A 69 -7.52 -8.96 4.99
N LEU A 70 -7.69 -7.82 4.36
CA LEU A 70 -7.74 -6.55 5.04
C LEU A 70 -8.66 -6.74 6.25
N SER A 71 -8.15 -6.51 7.46
CA SER A 71 -9.00 -6.44 8.64
C SER A 71 -9.75 -5.10 8.59
N VAL A 72 -10.77 -5.04 7.75
CA VAL A 72 -11.65 -3.89 7.62
C VAL A 72 -12.57 -3.92 8.85
N SER A 73 -12.22 -3.14 9.88
CA SER A 73 -13.21 -2.72 10.88
C SER A 73 -13.92 -1.50 10.31
N ALA A 74 -14.92 -1.74 9.47
CA ALA A 74 -15.76 -0.68 8.92
C ALA A 74 -16.83 -0.31 9.94
N ARG A 75 -16.77 0.91 10.47
CA ARG A 75 -18.01 1.68 10.66
C ARG A 75 -18.38 2.24 9.28
N ALA A 76 -19.66 2.54 9.04
CA ALA A 76 -20.14 2.93 7.71
C ALA A 76 -19.30 4.07 7.06
N ASP A 77 -18.66 4.89 7.89
CA ASP A 77 -17.92 6.08 7.47
C ASP A 77 -16.41 6.03 7.81
N SER A 78 -15.84 4.92 8.30
CA SER A 78 -14.40 4.85 8.60
C SER A 78 -13.73 3.50 8.32
N VAL A 79 -12.42 3.54 8.05
CA VAL A 79 -11.57 2.37 7.81
C VAL A 79 -10.18 2.55 8.42
N LYS A 80 -9.61 1.47 8.98
CA LYS A 80 -8.20 1.41 9.40
C LYS A 80 -7.41 0.51 8.45
N LEU A 81 -6.33 1.02 7.87
CA LEU A 81 -5.53 0.37 6.83
C LEU A 81 -4.04 0.38 7.17
N PHE A 82 -3.38 -0.73 6.91
CA PHE A 82 -1.92 -0.84 6.98
C PHE A 82 -1.26 -0.25 5.73
N SER A 83 -0.16 0.47 5.90
CA SER A 83 0.58 1.17 4.85
C SER A 83 2.03 0.64 4.83
N PRO A 84 2.35 -0.36 4.00
CA PRO A 84 3.61 -1.09 4.08
C PRO A 84 4.79 -0.21 3.65
N ALA A 85 5.96 -0.45 4.22
CA ALA A 85 7.22 0.04 3.67
C ALA A 85 7.66 -0.82 2.48
N LYS A 86 8.64 -0.32 1.72
CA LYS A 86 9.33 -1.09 0.68
C LYS A 86 10.85 -1.07 0.84
N VAL A 87 11.49 -2.02 0.18
CA VAL A 87 12.93 -2.03 -0.09
C VAL A 87 13.19 -2.17 -1.59
N ASN A 88 14.31 -1.62 -2.03
CA ASN A 88 14.84 -1.84 -3.38
C ASN A 88 15.84 -2.99 -3.28
N LEU A 89 15.52 -4.16 -3.83
CA LEU A 89 16.44 -5.31 -3.81
C LEU A 89 17.61 -5.12 -4.76
N PHE A 90 17.38 -4.37 -5.84
CA PHE A 90 18.42 -3.70 -6.60
C PHE A 90 17.90 -2.35 -7.06
N LEU A 91 18.79 -1.41 -7.36
CA LEU A 91 18.45 -0.13 -8.00
C LEU A 91 19.55 0.21 -9.00
N ARG A 92 19.16 0.47 -10.24
CA ARG A 92 20.02 0.99 -11.30
C ARG A 92 19.48 2.31 -11.78
N ILE A 93 20.37 3.29 -11.88
CA ILE A 93 20.08 4.53 -12.59
C ILE A 93 20.59 4.38 -14.02
N ILE A 94 19.72 4.64 -15.00
CA ILE A 94 20.00 4.42 -16.42
C ILE A 94 20.56 5.70 -17.04
N ARG A 95 19.84 6.82 -16.87
CA ARG A 95 20.22 8.12 -17.42
C ARG A 95 19.47 9.24 -16.74
N ARG A 96 19.97 10.47 -16.87
CA ARG A 96 19.23 11.68 -16.53
C ARG A 96 18.22 12.03 -17.60
N ARG A 97 17.03 12.48 -17.19
CA ARG A 97 15.94 12.87 -18.06
C ARG A 97 15.90 14.40 -18.28
N PRO A 98 15.30 14.88 -19.38
CA PRO A 98 15.11 16.32 -19.61
C PRO A 98 14.23 17.01 -18.55
N ASP A 99 13.32 16.27 -17.92
CA ASP A 99 12.44 16.76 -16.85
C ASP A 99 13.14 16.92 -15.48
N GLY A 100 14.45 16.64 -15.41
CA GLY A 100 15.25 16.74 -14.20
C GLY A 100 15.24 15.49 -13.31
N TYR A 101 14.46 14.47 -13.64
CA TYR A 101 14.49 13.16 -12.99
C TYR A 101 15.53 12.24 -13.63
N HIS A 102 15.53 10.97 -13.23
CA HIS A 102 16.36 9.92 -13.81
C HIS A 102 15.47 8.75 -14.22
N ASP A 103 15.79 8.13 -15.35
CA ASP A 103 15.29 6.80 -15.65
C ASP A 103 16.02 5.81 -14.74
N LEU A 104 15.29 4.89 -14.15
CA LEU A 104 15.76 3.84 -13.27
C LEU A 104 15.16 2.49 -13.65
N ALA A 105 15.82 1.44 -13.18
CA ALA A 105 15.30 0.08 -13.13
C ALA A 105 15.53 -0.46 -11.73
N SER A 106 14.53 -1.08 -11.13
CA SER A 106 14.62 -1.55 -9.74
C SER A 106 13.63 -2.66 -9.45
N LEU A 107 14.01 -3.59 -8.59
CA LEU A 107 13.09 -4.59 -8.03
C LEU A 107 12.60 -4.09 -6.68
N PHE A 108 11.33 -3.71 -6.61
CA PHE A 108 10.69 -3.25 -5.39
C PHE A 108 10.02 -4.43 -4.69
N GLN A 109 10.15 -4.47 -3.36
CA GLN A 109 9.53 -5.46 -2.50
C GLN A 109 8.92 -4.76 -1.27
N THR A 110 7.63 -4.97 -1.01
CA THR A 110 7.01 -4.55 0.25
C THR A 110 7.51 -5.41 1.39
N VAL A 111 7.54 -4.85 2.60
CA VAL A 111 7.90 -5.58 3.81
C VAL A 111 6.76 -5.50 4.83
N ALA A 112 6.68 -6.48 5.73
CA ALA A 112 5.71 -6.51 6.83
C ALA A 112 6.06 -5.53 7.97
N PHE A 113 6.46 -4.32 7.61
CA PHE A 113 6.77 -3.20 8.49
C PHE A 113 6.24 -1.94 7.80
N GLY A 114 5.52 -1.09 8.52
CA GLY A 114 4.82 0.01 7.88
C GLY A 114 4.10 0.94 8.84
N ASP A 115 3.46 1.95 8.27
CA ASP A 115 2.60 2.88 9.00
C ASP A 115 1.16 2.34 9.06
N THR A 116 0.31 3.00 9.84
CA THR A 116 -1.13 2.73 9.87
C THR A 116 -1.92 4.00 9.67
N LEU A 117 -2.94 3.95 8.82
CA LEU A 117 -3.87 5.05 8.58
C LEU A 117 -5.25 4.65 9.06
N GLU A 118 -5.85 5.48 9.91
CA GLU A 118 -7.29 5.48 10.16
C GLU A 118 -7.91 6.62 9.36
N ILE A 119 -8.86 6.31 8.49
CA ILE A 119 -9.46 7.24 7.54
C ILE A 119 -10.96 7.26 7.81
N GLU A 120 -11.51 8.45 7.99
CA GLU A 120 -12.92 8.70 8.24
C GLU A 120 -13.46 9.67 7.18
N ALA A 121 -14.60 9.35 6.58
CA ALA A 121 -15.34 10.28 5.74
C ALA A 121 -15.99 11.35 6.61
N LEU A 122 -15.69 12.62 6.32
CA LEU A 122 -16.26 13.74 7.04
C LEU A 122 -17.72 13.99 6.61
N PRO A 123 -18.55 14.53 7.51
CA PRO A 123 -19.94 14.86 7.20
C PRO A 123 -20.05 15.92 6.08
N GLU A 124 -21.22 15.97 5.45
CA GLU A 124 -21.53 16.99 4.45
C GLU A 124 -21.36 18.41 5.03
N GLY A 125 -20.77 19.31 4.25
CA GLY A 125 -20.43 20.67 4.67
C GLY A 125 -19.00 20.84 5.19
N ALA A 126 -18.24 19.75 5.37
CA ALA A 126 -16.79 19.87 5.57
C ALA A 126 -16.13 20.62 4.40
N GLU A 127 -15.15 21.47 4.70
CA GLU A 127 -14.50 22.35 3.71
C GLU A 127 -13.06 21.94 3.38
N LYS A 128 -12.47 21.03 4.16
CA LYS A 128 -11.08 20.57 4.00
C LYS A 128 -10.88 19.17 4.56
N ASP A 129 -9.81 18.52 4.09
CA ASP A 129 -9.30 17.30 4.72
C ASP A 129 -8.60 17.65 6.03
N GLU A 130 -8.61 16.71 6.97
CA GLU A 130 -7.93 16.79 8.25
C GLU A 130 -6.88 15.69 8.33
N LEU A 131 -5.66 16.01 8.76
CA LEU A 131 -4.61 15.03 8.95
C LEU A 131 -3.95 15.27 10.31
N GLU A 132 -3.84 14.21 11.08
CA GLU A 132 -3.05 14.15 12.30
C GLU A 132 -1.96 13.10 12.15
N CYS A 133 -0.83 13.30 12.81
CA CYS A 133 0.26 12.33 12.82
C CYS A 133 0.92 12.28 14.20
N ASN A 134 1.19 11.06 14.67
CA ASN A 134 1.84 10.83 15.96
C ASN A 134 3.32 11.28 15.98
N LEU A 135 3.96 11.47 14.83
CA LEU A 135 5.38 11.78 14.71
C LEU A 135 5.61 13.29 14.47
N PRO A 136 6.22 14.02 15.43
CA PRO A 136 6.53 15.43 15.25
C PRO A 136 7.44 15.69 14.05
N GLY A 137 7.19 16.81 13.34
CA GLY A 137 7.98 17.22 12.18
C GLY A 137 7.55 16.59 10.85
N VAL A 138 6.58 15.68 10.86
CA VAL A 138 5.85 15.29 9.64
C VAL A 138 4.85 16.40 9.31
N PRO A 139 4.90 17.03 8.12
CA PRO A 139 3.92 18.05 7.76
C PRO A 139 2.51 17.45 7.78
N VAL A 140 1.53 18.20 8.29
CA VAL A 140 0.11 17.79 8.29
C VAL A 140 -0.76 18.73 7.45
N ASP A 141 -0.11 19.55 6.62
CA ASP A 141 -0.72 20.51 5.71
C ASP A 141 -0.73 19.97 4.25
N ASP A 142 -1.04 20.85 3.31
CA ASP A 142 -1.10 20.59 1.86
C ASP A 142 0.22 20.10 1.24
N SER A 143 1.34 20.21 1.96
CA SER A 143 2.61 19.62 1.53
C SER A 143 2.68 18.11 1.75
N ASN A 144 1.82 17.52 2.59
CA ASN A 144 1.80 16.09 2.85
C ASN A 144 1.18 15.31 1.68
N LEU A 145 1.83 14.19 1.30
CA LEU A 145 1.38 13.34 0.19
C LEU A 145 0.01 12.68 0.44
N VAL A 146 -0.39 12.43 1.70
CA VAL A 146 -1.74 11.95 2.06
C VAL A 146 -2.79 12.97 1.65
N ILE A 147 -2.65 14.23 2.05
CA ILE A 147 -3.57 15.32 1.70
C ILE A 147 -3.63 15.51 0.18
N ARG A 148 -2.47 15.46 -0.48
CA ARG A 148 -2.38 15.54 -1.93
C ARG A 148 -3.10 14.39 -2.63
N ALA A 149 -2.99 13.17 -2.12
CA ALA A 149 -3.69 12.01 -2.64
C ALA A 149 -5.21 12.16 -2.51
N LEU A 150 -5.72 12.61 -1.35
CA LEU A 150 -7.16 12.84 -1.15
C LEU A 150 -7.70 13.93 -2.11
N LYS A 151 -6.95 15.03 -2.29
CA LYS A 151 -7.29 16.07 -3.28
C LYS A 151 -7.32 15.53 -4.70
N LEU A 152 -6.32 14.74 -5.08
CA LEU A 152 -6.26 14.11 -6.39
C LEU A 152 -7.42 13.15 -6.60
N PHE A 153 -7.76 12.35 -5.59
CA PHE A 153 -8.87 11.41 -5.63
C PHE A 153 -10.17 12.15 -5.92
N ARG A 154 -10.48 13.21 -5.17
CA ARG A 154 -11.66 14.05 -5.42
C ARG A 154 -11.66 14.65 -6.83
N LYS A 155 -10.51 15.18 -7.27
CA LYS A 155 -10.36 15.78 -8.61
C LYS A 155 -10.65 14.77 -9.73
N LYS A 156 -10.19 13.53 -9.60
CA LYS A 156 -10.30 12.50 -10.65
C LYS A 156 -11.64 11.77 -10.62
N SER A 157 -12.16 11.50 -9.42
CA SER A 157 -13.40 10.74 -9.23
C SER A 157 -14.68 11.60 -9.28
N GLY A 158 -14.57 12.91 -9.07
CA GLY A 158 -15.71 13.83 -8.97
C GLY A 158 -16.41 13.82 -7.60
N PHE A 159 -15.99 12.96 -6.66
CA PHE A 159 -16.49 13.01 -5.29
C PHE A 159 -16.06 14.28 -4.57
N ARG A 160 -16.92 14.77 -3.67
CA ARG A 160 -16.70 15.99 -2.89
C ARG A 160 -16.44 15.74 -1.41
N THR A 161 -16.46 14.47 -0.99
CA THR A 161 -16.23 14.06 0.40
C THR A 161 -14.80 14.40 0.84
N PHE A 162 -14.70 15.10 1.96
CA PHE A 162 -13.42 15.31 2.65
C PHE A 162 -13.19 14.20 3.67
N PHE A 163 -11.94 14.00 4.07
CA PHE A 163 -11.58 12.92 4.98
C PHE A 163 -10.77 13.44 6.16
N ARG A 164 -10.97 12.81 7.32
CA ARG A 164 -10.04 12.88 8.44
C ARG A 164 -9.13 11.67 8.40
N VAL A 165 -7.84 11.89 8.57
CA VAL A 165 -6.83 10.84 8.58
C VAL A 165 -5.98 10.95 9.84
N ASN A 166 -5.96 9.88 10.63
CA ASN A 166 -4.98 9.71 11.71
C ASN A 166 -3.87 8.80 11.21
N LEU A 167 -2.65 9.34 11.13
CA LEU A 167 -1.46 8.65 10.64
C LEU A 167 -0.55 8.24 11.80
N GLU A 168 -0.57 6.95 12.12
CA GLU A 168 0.39 6.30 13.00
C GLU A 168 1.65 5.95 12.19
N LYS A 169 2.65 6.83 12.24
CA LYS A 169 3.94 6.66 11.59
C LYS A 169 4.90 5.82 12.44
N GLU A 170 5.42 4.77 11.81
CA GLU A 170 6.53 3.94 12.28
C GLU A 170 7.72 3.98 11.33
N ILE A 171 7.47 4.12 10.02
CA ILE A 171 8.51 4.24 9.01
C ILE A 171 9.28 5.55 9.24
N PRO A 172 10.60 5.51 9.51
CA PRO A 172 11.35 6.72 9.74
C PRO A 172 11.35 7.61 8.50
N ALA A 173 11.14 8.91 8.69
CA ALA A 173 11.27 9.87 7.61
C ALA A 173 12.66 9.78 6.95
N GLN A 174 12.70 9.93 5.62
CA GLN A 174 13.94 9.89 4.84
C GLN A 174 14.75 8.58 5.01
N ALA A 175 14.07 7.45 5.22
CA ALA A 175 14.69 6.12 5.28
C ALA A 175 14.91 5.44 3.92
N GLY A 176 14.45 6.05 2.80
CA GLY A 176 14.48 5.41 1.48
C GLY A 176 13.43 4.30 1.28
N MET A 177 12.55 4.12 2.27
CA MET A 177 11.60 3.01 2.36
C MET A 177 10.22 3.28 1.77
N GLY A 178 10.04 4.40 1.05
CA GLY A 178 8.78 4.72 0.39
C GLY A 178 7.60 5.07 1.31
N GLY A 179 7.80 5.31 2.60
CA GLY A 179 6.70 5.51 3.56
C GLY A 179 5.70 6.61 3.18
N GLY A 180 6.18 7.77 2.72
CA GLY A 180 5.28 8.85 2.27
C GLY A 180 4.41 8.47 1.07
N SER A 181 5.00 7.80 0.07
CA SER A 181 4.27 7.31 -1.10
C SER A 181 3.30 6.18 -0.75
N SER A 182 3.68 5.31 0.19
CA SER A 182 2.80 4.28 0.73
C SER A 182 1.60 4.89 1.43
N ASN A 183 1.80 5.89 2.29
CA ASN A 183 0.70 6.56 2.98
C ASN A 183 -0.26 7.22 1.97
N ALA A 184 0.29 7.84 0.92
CA ALA A 184 -0.49 8.45 -0.14
C ALA A 184 -1.35 7.42 -0.88
N ALA A 185 -0.76 6.29 -1.31
CA ALA A 185 -1.47 5.21 -1.97
C ALA A 185 -2.54 4.57 -1.05
N THR A 186 -2.22 4.34 0.23
CA THR A 186 -3.16 3.81 1.22
C THR A 186 -4.34 4.77 1.45
N ALA A 187 -4.08 6.09 1.55
CA ALA A 187 -5.13 7.10 1.67
C ALA A 187 -6.01 7.17 0.42
N PHE A 188 -5.39 7.08 -0.76
CA PHE A 188 -6.07 7.05 -2.05
C PHE A 188 -7.03 5.86 -2.17
N PHE A 189 -6.55 4.68 -1.81
CA PHE A 189 -7.34 3.46 -1.78
C PHE A 189 -8.46 3.54 -0.72
N GLY A 190 -8.15 4.01 0.50
CA GLY A 190 -9.14 4.16 1.57
C GLY A 190 -10.26 5.14 1.22
N ALA A 191 -9.94 6.25 0.55
CA ALA A 191 -10.95 7.19 0.05
C ALA A 191 -11.88 6.54 -0.99
N ASN A 192 -11.33 5.74 -1.92
CA ASN A 192 -12.16 4.98 -2.87
C ASN A 192 -13.08 3.98 -2.14
N LEU A 193 -12.55 3.27 -1.15
CA LEU A 193 -13.31 2.31 -0.35
C LEU A 193 -14.50 2.97 0.36
N LEU A 194 -14.26 4.08 1.07
CA LEU A 194 -15.29 4.84 1.76
C LEU A 194 -16.30 5.51 0.81
N CYS A 195 -15.91 5.75 -0.44
CA CYS A 195 -16.81 6.25 -1.50
C CYS A 195 -17.52 5.14 -2.28
N GLY A 196 -17.46 3.89 -1.80
CA GLY A 196 -18.18 2.76 -2.39
C GLY A 196 -17.47 2.10 -3.57
N MET A 197 -16.15 2.18 -3.65
CA MET A 197 -15.30 1.50 -4.64
C MET A 197 -15.70 1.79 -6.10
N LYS A 198 -15.98 3.04 -6.42
CA LYS A 198 -16.43 3.41 -7.78
C LYS A 198 -15.30 3.51 -8.80
N ALA A 199 -14.06 3.76 -8.36
CA ALA A 199 -12.89 3.67 -9.24
C ALA A 199 -12.41 2.21 -9.32
N SER A 200 -12.13 1.73 -10.52
CA SER A 200 -11.52 0.42 -10.72
C SER A 200 -10.06 0.41 -10.22
N PRO A 201 -9.46 -0.78 -9.98
CA PRO A 201 -8.02 -0.87 -9.72
C PRO A 201 -7.17 -0.19 -10.81
N GLU A 202 -7.56 -0.34 -12.08
CA GLU A 202 -6.87 0.26 -13.22
C GLU A 202 -6.97 1.79 -13.20
N ASP A 203 -8.13 2.34 -12.83
CA ASP A 203 -8.32 3.78 -12.65
C ASP A 203 -7.42 4.30 -11.53
N LEU A 204 -7.36 3.59 -10.39
CA LEU A 204 -6.53 3.99 -9.26
C LEU A 204 -5.04 4.01 -9.62
N ILE A 205 -4.56 2.99 -10.32
CA ILE A 205 -3.18 2.90 -10.81
C ILE A 205 -2.88 4.03 -11.80
N SER A 206 -3.78 4.26 -12.76
CA SER A 206 -3.66 5.33 -13.77
C SER A 206 -3.64 6.71 -13.13
N TRP A 207 -4.46 6.95 -12.11
CA TRP A 207 -4.48 8.22 -11.39
C TRP A 207 -3.25 8.38 -10.48
N ALA A 208 -2.73 7.29 -9.94
CA ALA A 208 -1.57 7.29 -9.05
C ALA A 208 -0.23 7.65 -9.74
N ASP A 209 -0.17 7.56 -11.07
CA ASP A 209 0.96 8.04 -11.88
C ASP A 209 1.12 9.59 -11.83
N ASP A 210 0.13 10.32 -11.31
CA ASP A 210 0.25 11.76 -11.15
C ASP A 210 1.45 12.12 -10.24
N PRO A 211 2.39 12.96 -10.71
CA PRO A 211 3.61 13.28 -9.97
C PRO A 211 3.35 13.96 -8.61
N VAL A 212 2.13 14.45 -8.37
CA VAL A 212 1.71 15.06 -7.11
C VAL A 212 1.77 14.10 -5.92
N ILE A 213 1.52 12.80 -6.12
CA ILE A 213 1.53 11.80 -5.04
C ILE A 213 2.84 11.00 -4.93
N GLY A 214 3.68 11.07 -5.97
CA GLY A 214 5.05 10.54 -6.01
C GLY A 214 5.19 9.24 -6.80
N SER A 215 6.34 9.06 -7.45
CA SER A 215 6.60 7.96 -8.40
C SER A 215 6.46 6.55 -7.82
N ASP A 216 6.75 6.37 -6.53
CA ASP A 216 6.62 5.06 -5.86
C ASP A 216 5.15 4.72 -5.51
N ALA A 217 4.19 5.65 -5.62
CA ALA A 217 2.82 5.43 -5.16
C ALA A 217 2.10 4.32 -5.95
N THR A 218 2.31 4.26 -7.26
CA THR A 218 1.75 3.22 -8.14
C THR A 218 2.15 1.82 -7.70
N PHE A 219 3.39 1.64 -7.22
CA PHE A 219 3.87 0.35 -6.71
C PHE A 219 3.07 -0.12 -5.49
N PHE A 220 2.67 0.78 -4.60
CA PHE A 220 1.90 0.41 -3.40
C PHE A 220 0.45 0.02 -3.69
N LEU A 221 -0.01 0.17 -4.93
CA LEU A 221 -1.29 -0.36 -5.43
C LEU A 221 -1.13 -1.72 -6.13
N SER A 222 0.09 -2.28 -6.17
CA SER A 222 0.39 -3.59 -6.78
C SER A 222 0.38 -4.74 -5.75
N GLU A 223 0.71 -5.96 -6.20
CA GLU A 223 0.80 -7.17 -5.37
C GLU A 223 2.05 -7.24 -4.46
N GLY A 224 2.84 -6.16 -4.43
CA GLY A 224 3.92 -5.99 -3.44
C GLY A 224 5.30 -6.49 -3.86
N THR A 225 5.42 -7.13 -5.02
CA THR A 225 6.71 -7.41 -5.67
C THR A 225 6.62 -6.99 -7.14
N ALA A 226 7.54 -6.12 -7.58
CA ALA A 226 7.48 -5.63 -8.95
C ALA A 226 8.83 -5.16 -9.49
N TYR A 227 9.01 -5.35 -10.80
CA TYR A 227 10.03 -4.66 -11.57
C TYR A 227 9.50 -3.26 -11.93
N CYS A 228 10.21 -2.23 -11.48
CA CYS A 228 9.81 -0.85 -11.65
C CYS A 228 10.81 -0.12 -12.57
N THR A 229 10.29 0.55 -13.60
CA THR A 229 11.06 1.34 -14.56
C THR A 229 10.53 2.78 -14.69
N GLY A 230 11.08 3.58 -15.62
CA GLY A 230 10.80 5.02 -15.69
C GLY A 230 11.46 5.73 -14.53
N ARG A 231 10.73 6.56 -13.79
CA ARG A 231 11.12 7.11 -12.47
C ARG A 231 10.75 6.16 -11.31
N GLY A 232 10.19 4.98 -11.60
CA GLY A 232 9.63 4.02 -10.66
C GLY A 232 8.12 3.79 -10.80
N GLU A 233 7.43 4.59 -11.62
CA GLU A 233 5.99 4.59 -11.86
C GLU A 233 5.51 3.48 -12.79
N ILE A 234 6.39 2.96 -13.66
CA ILE A 234 6.04 1.88 -14.58
C ILE A 234 6.26 0.57 -13.83
N VAL A 235 5.17 -0.02 -13.34
CA VAL A 235 5.17 -1.19 -12.46
C VAL A 235 4.81 -2.43 -13.27
N THR A 236 5.72 -3.40 -13.33
CA THR A 236 5.47 -4.74 -13.86
C THR A 236 5.50 -5.72 -12.68
N PRO A 237 4.34 -6.28 -12.26
CA PRO A 237 4.30 -7.28 -11.20
C PRO A 237 5.21 -8.47 -11.51
N ILE A 238 5.87 -8.99 -10.48
CA ILE A 238 6.64 -10.23 -10.58
C ILE A 238 6.02 -11.24 -9.61
N ASP A 239 5.78 -12.45 -10.12
CA ASP A 239 5.39 -13.59 -9.28
C ASP A 239 6.45 -13.76 -8.17
N GLY A 240 5.97 -13.78 -6.93
CA GLY A 240 6.77 -13.55 -5.72
C GLY A 240 8.19 -14.13 -5.72
N LEU A 241 9.09 -13.44 -5.05
CA LEU A 241 10.51 -13.81 -5.01
C LEU A 241 10.70 -15.25 -4.51
N PRO A 242 11.71 -15.98 -5.01
CA PRO A 242 12.07 -17.31 -4.53
C PRO A 242 12.76 -17.24 -3.16
N ILE A 243 12.06 -16.64 -2.18
CA ILE A 243 12.50 -16.51 -0.80
C ILE A 243 12.20 -17.83 -0.10
N LYS A 244 13.24 -18.47 0.42
CA LYS A 244 13.09 -19.64 1.28
C LYS A 244 12.37 -19.25 2.57
N ASP A 245 11.52 -20.14 3.07
CA ASP A 245 10.88 -19.99 4.37
C ASP A 245 11.92 -19.67 5.46
N GLY A 246 11.66 -18.63 6.26
CA GLY A 246 12.51 -18.20 7.36
C GLY A 246 13.62 -17.19 7.01
N LEU A 247 13.71 -16.69 5.77
CA LEU A 247 14.63 -15.59 5.44
C LEU A 247 14.24 -14.33 6.21
N SER A 248 15.15 -13.85 7.06
CA SER A 248 14.97 -12.61 7.82
C SER A 248 15.77 -11.47 7.20
N VAL A 249 15.12 -10.32 6.98
CA VAL A 249 15.77 -9.09 6.54
C VAL A 249 15.85 -8.13 7.72
N PHE A 250 17.06 -7.67 8.04
CA PHE A 250 17.28 -6.69 9.10
C PHE A 250 17.43 -5.30 8.49
N LEU A 251 16.56 -4.39 8.89
CA LEU A 251 16.60 -2.99 8.48
C LEU A 251 17.40 -2.18 9.49
N VAL A 252 18.48 -1.56 9.03
CA VAL A 252 19.32 -0.69 9.86
C VAL A 252 19.27 0.72 9.29
N LYS A 253 18.58 1.62 9.99
CA LYS A 253 18.49 3.04 9.63
C LYS A 253 19.46 3.86 10.49
N PRO A 254 20.46 4.54 9.89
CA PRO A 254 21.28 5.50 10.63
C PRO A 254 20.44 6.64 11.23
N ASN A 255 20.98 7.30 12.26
CA ASN A 255 20.33 8.44 12.94
C ASN A 255 20.26 9.73 12.09
N TYR A 256 20.80 9.71 10.87
CA TYR A 256 20.70 10.81 9.89
C TYR A 256 19.93 10.37 8.64
N GLY A 257 19.17 11.28 8.04
CA GLY A 257 18.46 11.06 6.78
C GLY A 257 19.25 11.56 5.57
N LEU A 258 18.93 11.02 4.40
CA LEU A 258 19.43 11.53 3.11
C LEU A 258 18.24 12.02 2.29
N SER A 259 18.36 13.22 1.72
CA SER A 259 17.38 13.71 0.75
C SER A 259 17.59 13.01 -0.57
N THR A 260 16.56 12.30 -1.07
CA THR A 260 16.56 11.63 -2.37
C THR A 260 17.08 12.57 -3.46
N GLY A 261 16.51 13.78 -3.58
CA GLY A 261 16.93 14.75 -4.58
C GLY A 261 18.41 15.16 -4.49
N LYS A 262 18.96 15.30 -3.27
CA LYS A 262 20.40 15.61 -3.09
C LYS A 262 21.28 14.44 -3.50
N VAL A 263 20.89 13.20 -3.16
CA VAL A 263 21.63 11.98 -3.53
C VAL A 263 21.67 11.83 -5.04
N PHE A 264 20.52 11.96 -5.72
CA PHE A 264 20.45 11.89 -7.18
C PHE A 264 21.22 13.02 -7.87
N LYS A 265 21.24 14.24 -7.31
CA LYS A 265 22.00 15.36 -7.87
C LYS A 265 23.52 15.19 -7.76
N ALA A 266 23.98 14.52 -6.71
CA ALA A 266 25.41 14.25 -6.47
C ALA A 266 25.92 13.00 -7.19
N MET A 267 25.06 12.31 -7.94
CA MET A 267 25.40 11.05 -8.60
C MET A 267 26.32 11.27 -9.80
N ASP A 268 27.38 10.47 -9.87
CA ASP A 268 28.24 10.37 -11.04
C ASP A 268 27.73 9.24 -11.94
N LEU A 269 27.17 9.59 -13.10
CA LEU A 269 26.62 8.63 -14.06
C LEU A 269 27.72 7.80 -14.74
N GLU A 270 28.94 8.34 -14.87
CA GLU A 270 30.06 7.66 -15.55
C GLU A 270 30.67 6.55 -14.69
N ALA A 271 30.47 6.63 -13.36
CA ALA A 271 30.92 5.64 -12.40
C ALA A 271 29.93 4.46 -12.22
N LEU A 272 28.79 4.46 -12.93
CA LEU A 272 27.77 3.42 -12.78
C LEU A 272 28.18 2.11 -13.46
N SER A 273 27.63 1.00 -12.94
CA SER A 273 27.80 -0.32 -13.56
C SER A 273 27.31 -0.32 -15.01
N LYS A 274 28.07 -0.92 -15.93
CA LYS A 274 27.67 -1.06 -17.34
C LYS A 274 26.73 -2.24 -17.61
N VAL A 275 26.42 -3.03 -16.59
CA VAL A 275 25.59 -4.24 -16.71
C VAL A 275 24.12 -3.88 -16.92
N ASP A 276 23.56 -4.18 -18.09
CA ASP A 276 22.15 -3.94 -18.39
C ASP A 276 21.23 -4.88 -17.57
N PRO A 277 20.29 -4.35 -16.76
CA PRO A 277 19.39 -5.16 -15.96
C PRO A 277 18.36 -5.91 -16.82
N GLU A 278 18.10 -5.44 -18.04
CA GLU A 278 17.21 -6.12 -19.00
C GLU A 278 17.94 -7.21 -19.80
N ALA A 279 19.27 -7.26 -19.72
CA ALA A 279 20.05 -8.33 -20.36
C ALA A 279 19.98 -9.67 -19.60
N PHE A 280 19.46 -9.67 -18.36
CA PHE A 280 19.13 -10.88 -17.62
C PHE A 280 17.65 -11.21 -17.86
N GLY A 281 17.39 -11.83 -19.02
CA GLY A 281 16.05 -12.30 -19.40
C GLY A 281 15.46 -13.34 -18.45
#